data_AF-A0A6P8IBW0-F1
#
_entry.id   AF-A0A6P8IBW0-F1
#
_cell.length_a   1.000
_cell.length_b   1.000
_cell.length_c   1.000
_cell.angle_alpha   90.00
_cell.angle_beta   90.00
_cell.angle_gamma   90.00
#
_symmetry.space_group_name_H-M   'P 1'
#
loop_
_entity.id
_entity.type
_entity.pdbx_description
1 polymer ?
#
loop_
_entity_poly.entity_id
_entity_poly.type
_entity_poly.pdbx_seq_one_letter_code
_entity_poly.pdbx_strand_id
1 'polypeptide(L)'
;MFPLISVLWFVCLSSTSGDTFMGKLFSKGSNGSPTSLTNSAIAMWMQRSGLARRVCQRGISVHTYDSSVSARSASVVTGQCEIQFIKSSAGVPLSPDQKPCPGMQACVPTMSEIINLRTTNGISDVTSAINCACAPKISGCHRRRRLRVFYRNTKFERVVDVGECAGNCGQNRCQPLAIKTVAIKSPNGRKSVEVVEKCGCAHSCYRISYKKAYQVLTKKQKSNATETKVIDIGTCSSSSVCTGHVQGKCLYWAKPVVTSQQTSPFSVSSSSEKVCLLRTKGRPRGCYAEKTRVITLNTLQEPNMKVTVIDSCTCS
;
A
#
# COMPACT_ATOMS: atom_id res chain seq x y z
N MET A 1 30.62 63.40 -24.86
CA MET A 1 30.51 63.39 -23.39
C MET A 1 29.82 62.09 -23.01
N PHE A 2 30.51 61.19 -22.31
CA PHE A 2 30.09 59.82 -21.96
C PHE A 2 28.83 59.79 -21.06
N PRO A 3 28.13 58.66 -21.01
CA PRO A 3 28.10 57.95 -19.73
C PRO A 3 28.36 56.43 -19.83
N LEU A 4 29.42 56.03 -19.11
CA LEU A 4 29.56 54.89 -18.19
C LEU A 4 28.74 53.61 -18.42
N ILE A 5 29.43 52.60 -18.95
CA ILE A 5 29.10 51.18 -18.87
C ILE A 5 29.63 50.64 -17.54
N SER A 6 28.73 50.15 -16.68
CA SER A 6 29.09 49.44 -15.45
C SER A 6 29.41 47.98 -15.78
N VAL A 7 30.70 47.65 -15.92
CA VAL A 7 31.20 46.27 -16.07
C VAL A 7 31.41 45.69 -14.68
N LEU A 8 30.51 44.81 -14.23
CA LEU A 8 30.74 43.97 -13.05
C LEU A 8 31.69 42.84 -13.44
N TRP A 9 32.92 42.92 -12.95
CA TRP A 9 33.89 41.83 -12.92
C TRP A 9 33.41 40.73 -11.96
N PHE A 10 33.02 39.57 -12.49
CA PHE A 10 33.05 38.33 -11.72
C PHE A 10 34.44 37.73 -11.84
N VAL A 11 35.17 37.75 -10.73
CA VAL A 11 36.45 37.08 -10.55
C VAL A 11 36.26 35.57 -10.70
N CYS A 12 36.79 34.99 -11.77
CA CYS A 12 37.03 33.56 -11.89
C CYS A 12 38.19 33.18 -10.96
N LEU A 13 37.86 32.61 -9.79
CA LEU A 13 38.82 31.84 -9.00
C LEU A 13 38.96 30.44 -9.62
N SER A 14 39.98 30.29 -10.45
CA SER A 14 40.53 29.01 -10.88
C SER A 14 41.21 28.32 -9.69
N SER A 15 40.49 27.39 -9.05
CA SER A 15 41.10 26.36 -8.20
C SER A 15 41.27 25.08 -9.03
N THR A 16 42.53 24.78 -9.35
CA THR A 16 42.99 23.50 -9.85
C THR A 16 42.88 22.45 -8.75
N SER A 17 41.83 21.64 -8.80
CA SER A 17 41.82 20.29 -8.22
C SER A 17 40.93 19.41 -9.10
N GLY A 18 41.59 18.66 -9.98
CA GLY A 18 40.96 17.70 -10.87
C GLY A 18 40.48 16.49 -10.08
N ASP A 19 39.25 16.58 -9.57
CA ASP A 19 38.47 15.41 -9.20
C ASP A 19 37.02 15.64 -9.60
N THR A 20 36.68 15.07 -10.75
CA THR A 20 35.40 15.25 -11.45
C THR A 20 34.22 15.01 -10.52
N PHE A 21 33.45 16.06 -10.20
CA PHE A 21 32.17 15.96 -9.49
C PHE A 21 31.21 14.94 -10.14
N MET A 22 31.31 14.78 -11.48
CA MET A 22 30.59 13.75 -12.24
C MET A 22 31.01 12.32 -11.88
N GLY A 23 32.27 12.06 -11.52
CA GLY A 23 32.76 10.73 -11.17
C GLY A 23 32.15 10.18 -9.86
N LYS A 24 31.88 11.05 -8.89
CA LYS A 24 31.21 10.68 -7.62
C LYS A 24 29.71 10.45 -7.77
N LEU A 25 29.06 11.07 -8.76
CA LEU A 25 27.62 10.87 -9.05
C LEU A 25 27.31 9.51 -9.67
N PHE A 26 28.28 8.89 -10.36
CA PHE A 26 28.13 7.58 -11.02
C PHE A 26 28.92 6.46 -10.33
N SER A 27 29.67 6.76 -9.26
CA SER A 27 30.41 5.75 -8.51
C SER A 27 29.45 4.94 -7.63
N LYS A 28 29.58 3.61 -7.70
CA LYS A 28 28.80 2.63 -6.95
C LYS A 28 29.22 2.67 -5.48
N GLY A 29 28.70 3.63 -4.73
CA GLY A 29 28.89 3.73 -3.28
C GLY A 29 28.17 2.59 -2.57
N SER A 30 28.91 1.86 -1.74
CA SER A 30 28.41 0.80 -0.87
C SER A 30 27.42 1.35 0.17
N ASN A 31 26.34 0.58 0.39
CA ASN A 31 25.48 0.63 1.58
C ASN A 31 24.82 1.97 1.96
N GLY A 32 24.29 2.70 0.98
CA GLY A 32 23.32 3.78 1.21
C GLY A 32 22.24 3.77 0.15
N SER A 33 20.96 3.66 0.54
CA SER A 33 19.83 3.68 -0.40
C SER A 33 19.83 4.99 -1.22
N PRO A 34 20.02 4.97 -2.56
CA PRO A 34 20.12 6.18 -3.36
C PRO A 34 18.72 6.60 -3.84
N THR A 35 17.79 6.85 -2.92
CA THR A 35 16.44 7.32 -3.29
C THR A 35 16.33 8.85 -3.34
N SER A 36 17.28 9.58 -2.74
CA SER A 36 17.20 11.06 -2.63
C SER A 36 17.50 11.80 -3.94
N LEU A 37 18.54 11.40 -4.69
CA LEU A 37 18.95 12.11 -5.92
C LEU A 37 18.15 11.74 -7.16
N THR A 38 17.48 10.57 -7.17
CA THR A 38 16.88 10.00 -8.38
C THR A 38 15.61 10.68 -8.87
N ASN A 39 15.00 11.51 -8.02
CA ASN A 39 13.83 12.33 -8.32
C ASN A 39 14.12 13.85 -8.17
N SER A 40 15.39 14.25 -8.12
CA SER A 40 15.79 15.65 -7.95
C SER A 40 15.63 16.47 -9.25
N ALA A 41 15.54 17.79 -9.11
CA ALA A 41 15.55 18.72 -10.25
C ALA A 41 16.84 18.57 -11.09
N ILE A 42 17.96 18.27 -10.43
CA ILE A 42 19.26 18.04 -11.09
C ILE A 42 19.21 16.79 -11.97
N ALA A 43 18.67 15.69 -11.44
CA ALA A 43 18.46 14.45 -12.20
C ALA A 43 17.58 14.67 -13.43
N MET A 44 16.51 15.46 -13.29
CA MET A 44 15.61 15.81 -14.39
C MET A 44 16.31 16.65 -15.46
N TRP A 45 17.11 17.63 -15.04
CA TRP A 45 17.91 18.45 -15.95
C TRP A 45 18.93 17.60 -16.72
N MET A 46 19.67 16.71 -16.05
CA MET A 46 20.63 15.81 -16.70
C MET A 46 19.97 14.90 -17.75
N GLN A 47 18.74 14.43 -17.50
CA GLN A 47 18.00 13.63 -18.46
C GLN A 47 17.53 14.45 -19.67
N ARG A 48 17.04 15.68 -19.46
CA ARG A 48 16.63 16.60 -20.54
C ARG A 48 17.81 17.05 -21.39
N SER A 49 18.94 17.32 -20.77
CA SER A 49 20.19 17.71 -21.44
C SER A 49 20.89 16.54 -22.12
N GLY A 50 20.33 15.32 -22.04
CA GLY A 50 20.90 14.13 -22.67
C GLY A 50 22.23 13.66 -22.04
N LEU A 51 22.57 14.12 -20.84
CA LEU A 51 23.80 13.76 -20.12
C LEU A 51 23.69 12.42 -19.39
N ALA A 52 22.50 12.08 -18.93
CA ALA A 52 22.22 10.84 -18.22
C ALA A 52 20.86 10.26 -18.61
N ARG A 53 20.71 8.94 -18.45
CA ARG A 53 19.44 8.24 -18.64
C ARG A 53 19.06 7.53 -17.34
N ARG A 54 17.78 7.63 -16.97
CA ARG A 54 17.19 6.85 -15.88
C ARG A 54 16.84 5.48 -16.43
N VAL A 55 17.32 4.41 -15.80
CA VAL A 55 17.01 3.04 -16.19
C VAL A 55 16.44 2.31 -14.98
N CYS A 56 15.35 1.57 -15.19
CA CYS A 56 14.78 0.70 -14.17
C CYS A 56 15.49 -0.64 -14.23
N GLN A 57 16.10 -1.04 -13.11
CA GLN A 57 16.83 -2.30 -13.03
C GLN A 57 16.48 -3.05 -11.76
N ARG A 58 16.58 -4.38 -11.84
CA ARG A 58 16.51 -5.25 -10.68
C ARG A 58 17.85 -5.19 -9.92
N GLY A 59 17.83 -4.58 -8.75
CA GLY A 59 18.85 -4.73 -7.71
C GLY A 59 18.66 -6.02 -6.91
N ILE A 60 19.69 -6.38 -6.17
CA ILE A 60 19.69 -7.56 -5.29
C ILE A 60 19.91 -7.07 -3.86
N SER A 61 19.01 -7.48 -2.96
CA SER A 61 19.08 -7.21 -1.52
C SER A 61 19.17 -8.54 -0.77
N VAL A 62 20.10 -8.62 0.18
CA VAL A 62 20.26 -9.79 1.05
C VAL A 62 19.61 -9.48 2.39
N HIS A 63 18.66 -10.31 2.79
CA HIS A 63 18.00 -10.21 4.09
C HIS A 63 18.37 -11.41 4.95
N THR A 64 18.78 -11.14 6.18
CA THR A 64 19.12 -12.18 7.15
C THR A 64 17.92 -12.44 8.06
N TYR A 65 17.58 -13.71 8.26
CA TYR A 65 16.46 -14.15 9.08
C TYR A 65 16.92 -15.18 10.09
N ASP A 66 16.36 -15.13 11.30
CA ASP A 66 16.60 -16.16 12.30
C ASP A 66 15.86 -17.45 11.93
N SER A 67 16.63 -18.53 11.78
CA SER A 67 16.12 -19.85 11.44
C SER A 67 15.50 -20.50 12.67
N SER A 68 14.32 -21.11 12.52
CA SER A 68 13.73 -21.98 13.54
C SER A 68 14.35 -23.37 13.61
N VAL A 69 15.10 -23.76 12.57
CA VAL A 69 15.60 -25.13 12.38
C VAL A 69 17.09 -25.24 12.69
N SER A 70 17.81 -24.13 12.75
CA SER A 70 19.24 -24.10 13.06
C SER A 70 19.60 -22.86 13.87
N ALA A 71 20.61 -22.97 14.75
CA ALA A 71 21.15 -21.85 15.52
C ALA A 71 21.90 -20.80 14.65
N ARG A 72 21.70 -20.82 13.34
CA ARG A 72 22.35 -19.93 12.37
C ARG A 72 21.28 -19.12 11.65
N SER A 73 21.57 -17.84 11.43
CA SER A 73 20.72 -16.99 10.62
C SER A 73 20.83 -17.39 9.14
N ALA A 74 19.69 -17.47 8.46
CA ALA A 74 19.60 -17.79 7.04
C ALA A 74 19.55 -16.49 6.23
N SER A 75 20.41 -16.37 5.21
CA SER A 75 20.41 -15.23 4.29
C SER A 75 19.55 -15.55 3.07
N VAL A 76 18.60 -14.68 2.75
CA VAL A 76 17.69 -14.81 1.61
C VAL A 76 17.95 -13.64 0.67
N VAL A 77 18.24 -14.00 -0.58
CA VAL A 77 18.50 -13.03 -1.64
C VAL A 77 17.18 -12.68 -2.31
N THR A 78 16.81 -11.39 -2.31
CA THR A 78 15.58 -10.89 -2.91
C THR A 78 15.90 -9.87 -4.00
N GLY A 79 15.09 -9.86 -5.06
CA GLY A 79 15.14 -8.81 -6.06
C GLY A 79 14.37 -7.57 -5.61
N GLN A 80 14.94 -6.40 -5.81
CA GLN A 80 14.27 -5.10 -5.62
C GLN A 80 14.38 -4.28 -6.89
N CYS A 81 13.35 -3.49 -7.21
CA CYS A 81 13.35 -2.65 -8.39
C CYS A 81 13.85 -1.25 -8.04
N GLU A 82 14.92 -0.82 -8.68
CA GLU A 82 15.59 0.44 -8.39
C GLU A 82 15.85 1.24 -9.68
N ILE A 83 15.86 2.57 -9.54
CA ILE A 83 16.26 3.46 -10.62
C ILE A 83 17.75 3.70 -10.53
N GLN A 84 18.46 3.45 -11.64
CA GLN A 84 19.86 3.80 -11.80
C GLN A 84 20.02 4.94 -12.82
N PHE A 85 20.99 5.82 -12.58
CA PHE A 85 21.41 6.84 -13.52
C PHE A 85 22.65 6.33 -14.23
N ILE A 86 22.54 6.18 -15.54
CA ILE A 86 23.68 5.84 -16.40
C ILE A 86 24.06 7.06 -17.23
N LYS A 87 25.35 7.21 -17.50
CA LYS A 87 25.84 8.23 -18.43
C LYS A 87 25.25 7.93 -19.82
N SER A 88 24.74 8.95 -20.48
CA SER A 88 24.21 8.83 -21.84
C SER A 88 25.37 8.83 -22.82
N SER A 89 26.06 7.69 -22.99
CA SER A 89 26.95 7.50 -24.13
C SER A 89 26.12 7.06 -25.34
N ALA A 90 26.16 7.85 -26.42
CA ALA A 90 25.63 7.42 -27.70
C ALA A 90 26.40 6.16 -28.14
N GLY A 91 25.73 5.00 -28.17
CA GLY A 91 26.31 3.77 -28.70
C GLY A 91 26.47 2.59 -27.73
N VAL A 92 26.15 2.72 -26.43
CA VAL A 92 26.05 1.52 -25.57
C VAL A 92 24.63 0.96 -25.67
N PRO A 93 24.42 -0.20 -26.31
CA PRO A 93 23.12 -0.84 -26.32
C PRO A 93 22.77 -1.20 -24.86
N LEU A 94 21.63 -0.68 -24.42
CA LEU A 94 21.01 -1.14 -23.19
C LEU A 94 20.69 -2.62 -23.36
N SER A 95 20.87 -3.41 -22.30
CA SER A 95 20.38 -4.80 -22.28
C SER A 95 18.91 -4.81 -22.72
N PRO A 96 18.39 -5.85 -23.41
CA PRO A 96 17.00 -5.90 -23.87
C PRO A 96 15.96 -5.63 -22.75
N ASP A 97 16.32 -5.87 -21.49
CA ASP A 97 15.49 -5.62 -20.31
C ASP A 97 15.60 -4.18 -19.75
N GLN A 98 16.54 -3.37 -20.23
CA GLN A 98 16.83 -2.02 -19.74
C GLN A 98 16.20 -0.97 -20.66
N LYS A 99 14.94 -0.64 -20.42
CA LYS A 99 14.31 0.52 -21.09
C LYS A 99 14.53 1.79 -20.26
N PRO A 100 14.90 2.92 -20.89
CA PRO A 100 15.02 4.18 -20.17
C PRO A 100 13.64 4.62 -19.67
N CYS A 101 13.56 5.05 -18.41
CA CYS A 101 12.36 5.62 -17.81
C CYS A 101 12.23 7.09 -18.21
N PRO A 102 11.20 7.49 -18.97
CA PRO A 102 10.99 8.90 -19.30
C PRO A 102 10.51 9.68 -18.07
N GLY A 103 11.09 10.87 -17.86
CA GLY A 103 10.70 11.79 -16.79
C GLY A 103 10.79 11.17 -15.40
N MET A 104 9.77 11.37 -14.58
CA MET A 104 9.69 10.90 -13.18
C MET A 104 8.92 9.58 -13.01
N GLN A 105 8.89 8.72 -14.03
CA GLN A 105 8.26 7.41 -13.89
C GLN A 105 8.92 6.59 -12.78
N ALA A 106 8.09 5.90 -11.99
CA ALA A 106 8.54 5.04 -10.90
C ALA A 106 8.98 3.67 -11.45
N CYS A 107 10.06 3.11 -10.92
CA CYS A 107 10.48 1.75 -11.23
C CYS A 107 9.72 0.78 -10.33
N VAL A 108 8.95 -0.13 -10.93
CA VAL A 108 8.08 -1.06 -10.20
C VAL A 108 8.26 -2.49 -10.71
N PRO A 109 8.02 -3.50 -9.86
CA PRO A 109 8.06 -4.88 -10.29
C PRO A 109 6.85 -5.21 -11.18
N THR A 110 7.12 -5.69 -12.39
CA THR A 110 6.09 -6.24 -13.30
C THR A 110 5.82 -7.71 -13.02
N MET A 111 6.83 -8.43 -12.55
CA MET A 111 6.77 -9.82 -12.13
C MET A 111 7.54 -10.01 -10.84
N SER A 112 6.96 -10.77 -9.92
CA SER A 112 7.56 -11.09 -8.63
C SER A 112 7.36 -12.56 -8.29
N GLU A 113 8.21 -13.13 -7.45
CA GLU A 113 8.03 -14.46 -6.87
C GLU A 113 7.75 -14.37 -5.37
N ILE A 114 7.06 -15.37 -4.84
CA ILE A 114 6.88 -15.57 -3.40
C ILE A 114 7.86 -16.64 -2.93
N ILE A 115 8.75 -16.24 -2.03
CA ILE A 115 9.70 -17.09 -1.33
C ILE A 115 9.10 -17.39 0.05
N ASN A 116 8.89 -18.67 0.35
CA ASN A 116 8.35 -19.10 1.65
C ASN A 116 9.54 -19.33 2.60
N LEU A 117 9.57 -18.59 3.71
CA LEU A 117 10.60 -18.68 4.74
C LEU A 117 10.04 -19.32 5.98
N ARG A 118 10.79 -20.24 6.58
CA ARG A 118 10.50 -20.76 7.92
C ARG A 118 11.40 -20.04 8.91
N THR A 119 10.78 -19.16 9.69
CA THR A 119 11.43 -18.39 10.75
C THR A 119 11.04 -18.95 12.12
N THR A 120 11.72 -18.50 13.18
CA THR A 120 11.31 -18.74 14.59
C THR A 120 9.87 -18.29 14.86
N ASN A 121 9.41 -17.23 14.18
CA ASN A 121 8.05 -16.70 14.31
C ASN A 121 7.02 -17.42 13.40
N GLY A 122 7.40 -18.53 12.77
CA GLY A 122 6.55 -19.30 11.86
C GLY A 122 6.89 -19.12 10.38
N ILE A 123 5.92 -19.44 9.52
CA ILE A 123 6.08 -19.35 8.06
C ILE A 123 5.79 -17.91 7.61
N SER A 124 6.71 -17.32 6.87
CA SER A 124 6.59 -15.96 6.30
C SER A 124 6.78 -16.01 4.79
N ASP A 125 5.94 -15.27 4.05
CA ASP A 125 6.01 -15.14 2.60
C ASP A 125 6.73 -13.83 2.23
N VAL A 126 7.91 -13.94 1.61
CA VAL A 126 8.68 -12.78 1.11
C VAL A 126 8.49 -12.63 -0.38
N THR A 127 8.21 -11.40 -0.83
CA THR A 127 8.11 -11.09 -2.26
C THR A 127 9.47 -10.66 -2.80
N SER A 128 9.97 -11.35 -3.82
CA SER A 128 11.18 -10.99 -4.57
C SER A 128 10.80 -10.53 -5.98
N ALA A 129 11.30 -9.39 -6.45
CA ALA A 129 11.09 -8.96 -7.83
C ALA A 129 11.85 -9.90 -8.79
N ILE A 130 11.25 -10.25 -9.92
CA ILE A 130 11.89 -10.96 -11.04
C ILE A 130 12.16 -9.99 -12.17
N ASN A 131 11.13 -9.26 -12.60
CA ASN A 131 11.22 -8.26 -13.67
C ASN A 131 10.75 -6.91 -13.16
N CYS A 132 11.43 -5.86 -13.61
CA CYS A 132 11.15 -4.47 -13.26
C CYS A 132 10.88 -3.67 -14.53
N ALA A 133 9.97 -2.71 -14.46
CA ALA A 133 9.76 -1.76 -15.55
C ALA A 133 9.35 -0.38 -15.01
N CYS A 134 9.52 0.63 -15.85
CA CYS A 134 9.04 1.97 -15.58
C CYS A 134 7.51 1.99 -15.66
N ALA A 135 6.87 2.40 -14.58
CA ALA A 135 5.43 2.59 -14.53
C ALA A 135 5.03 3.88 -15.25
N PRO A 136 4.16 3.83 -16.27
CA PRO A 136 3.62 5.05 -16.85
C PRO A 136 2.81 5.81 -15.80
N LYS A 137 2.80 7.14 -15.91
CA LYS A 137 1.92 7.98 -15.11
C LYS A 137 0.52 7.85 -15.69
N ILE A 138 -0.36 7.16 -14.96
CA ILE A 138 -1.75 6.95 -15.38
C ILE A 138 -2.60 8.07 -14.75
N SER A 139 -3.41 8.73 -15.56
CA SER A 139 -4.44 9.66 -15.09
C SER A 139 -5.61 8.89 -14.48
N GLY A 140 -6.11 9.32 -13.33
CA GLY A 140 -7.13 8.57 -12.58
C GLY A 140 -6.55 7.32 -11.92
N CYS A 141 -7.41 6.53 -11.28
CA CYS A 141 -7.02 5.31 -10.56
C CYS A 141 -7.50 4.07 -11.29
N HIS A 142 -6.55 3.23 -11.70
CA HIS A 142 -6.83 2.03 -12.48
C HIS A 142 -6.08 0.82 -11.94
N ARG A 143 -6.61 -0.37 -12.26
CA ARG A 143 -5.93 -1.61 -12.00
C ARG A 143 -4.82 -1.80 -13.02
N ARG A 144 -3.60 -1.98 -12.54
CA ARG A 144 -2.43 -2.37 -13.33
C ARG A 144 -2.18 -3.87 -13.16
N ARG A 145 -1.78 -4.52 -14.25
CA ARG A 145 -1.33 -5.92 -14.23
C ARG A 145 -0.05 -6.05 -13.41
N ARG A 146 0.01 -7.03 -12.51
CA ARG A 146 1.20 -7.37 -11.72
C ARG A 146 1.26 -8.88 -11.55
N LEU A 147 2.26 -9.49 -12.16
CA LEU A 147 2.42 -10.94 -12.15
C LEU A 147 3.12 -11.40 -10.88
N ARG A 148 2.63 -12.50 -10.32
CA ARG A 148 3.22 -13.15 -9.17
C ARG A 148 3.36 -14.64 -9.42
N VAL A 149 4.58 -15.14 -9.25
CA VAL A 149 4.97 -16.54 -9.39
C VAL A 149 4.94 -17.18 -8.01
N PHE A 150 4.17 -18.25 -7.89
CA PHE A 150 4.09 -19.08 -6.69
C PHE A 150 4.81 -20.39 -6.94
N TYR A 151 5.55 -20.88 -5.95
CA TYR A 151 6.24 -22.18 -5.98
C TYR A 151 7.13 -22.39 -7.21
N ARG A 152 7.91 -21.36 -7.56
CA ARG A 152 8.79 -21.35 -8.72
C ARG A 152 9.77 -22.54 -8.70
N ASN A 153 10.05 -23.11 -9.87
CA ASN A 153 10.90 -24.29 -10.07
C ASN A 153 10.36 -25.58 -9.43
N THR A 154 9.05 -25.68 -9.22
CA THR A 154 8.41 -26.89 -8.72
C THR A 154 7.25 -27.31 -9.64
N LYS A 155 6.78 -28.55 -9.51
CA LYS A 155 5.57 -29.02 -10.22
C LYS A 155 4.30 -28.23 -9.89
N PHE A 156 4.33 -27.41 -8.83
CA PHE A 156 3.23 -26.55 -8.40
C PHE A 156 3.40 -25.10 -8.86
N GLU A 157 4.37 -24.80 -9.72
CA GLU A 157 4.60 -23.45 -10.23
C GLU A 157 3.33 -22.89 -10.87
N ARG A 158 2.94 -21.69 -10.45
CA ARG A 158 1.79 -20.96 -11.00
C ARG A 158 2.08 -19.48 -11.07
N VAL A 159 1.76 -18.87 -12.21
CA VAL A 159 1.80 -17.43 -12.41
C VAL A 159 0.37 -16.89 -12.33
N VAL A 160 0.14 -15.93 -11.43
CA VAL A 160 -1.16 -15.29 -11.23
C VAL A 160 -0.98 -13.78 -11.39
N ASP A 161 -1.87 -13.15 -12.16
CA ASP A 161 -1.99 -11.69 -12.14
C ASP A 161 -2.75 -11.25 -10.91
N VAL A 162 -2.02 -10.89 -9.85
CA VAL A 162 -2.60 -10.39 -8.59
C VAL A 162 -3.14 -8.97 -8.74
N GLY A 163 -2.63 -8.22 -9.72
CA GLY A 163 -2.99 -6.83 -9.95
C GLY A 163 -2.49 -5.89 -8.86
N GLU A 164 -2.51 -4.60 -9.17
CA GLU A 164 -2.19 -3.52 -8.23
C GLU A 164 -2.98 -2.28 -8.63
N CYS A 165 -3.41 -1.49 -7.64
CA CYS A 165 -4.03 -0.20 -7.92
C CYS A 165 -2.95 0.87 -8.07
N ALA A 166 -2.94 1.54 -9.22
CA ALA A 166 -1.99 2.60 -9.53
C ALA A 166 -2.70 3.76 -10.21
N GLY A 167 -2.28 4.98 -9.87
CA GLY A 167 -2.90 6.17 -10.41
C GLY A 167 -2.92 7.34 -9.44
N ASN A 168 -3.57 8.42 -9.85
CA ASN A 168 -3.72 9.63 -9.04
C ASN A 168 -5.19 9.84 -8.64
N CYS A 169 -5.41 10.24 -7.38
CA CYS A 169 -6.72 10.46 -6.79
C CYS A 169 -6.85 11.81 -6.06
N GLY A 170 -5.94 12.77 -6.33
CA GLY A 170 -5.96 14.07 -5.67
C GLY A 170 -5.75 13.93 -4.16
N GLN A 171 -6.76 14.27 -3.36
CA GLN A 171 -6.74 14.14 -1.90
C GLN A 171 -6.95 12.69 -1.42
N ASN A 172 -7.54 11.83 -2.26
CA ASN A 172 -7.80 10.43 -1.97
C ASN A 172 -6.64 9.53 -2.39
N ARG A 173 -6.67 8.26 -2.00
CA ARG A 173 -5.68 7.25 -2.42
C ARG A 173 -6.30 6.30 -3.44
N CYS A 174 -5.49 5.84 -4.39
CA CYS A 174 -5.88 4.81 -5.34
C CYS A 174 -5.85 3.44 -4.65
N GLN A 175 -7.02 2.81 -4.50
CA GLN A 175 -7.21 1.63 -3.64
C GLN A 175 -8.07 0.56 -4.33
N PRO A 176 -7.97 -0.72 -3.91
CA PRO A 176 -8.80 -1.79 -4.45
C PRO A 176 -10.24 -1.67 -3.94
N LEU A 177 -11.20 -1.53 -4.85
CA LEU A 177 -12.64 -1.52 -4.52
C LEU A 177 -13.28 -2.90 -4.57
N ALA A 178 -12.63 -3.86 -5.23
CA ALA A 178 -13.08 -5.25 -5.27
C ALA A 178 -11.88 -6.19 -5.30
N ILE A 179 -11.96 -7.24 -4.50
CA ILE A 179 -10.97 -8.32 -4.45
C ILE A 179 -11.71 -9.64 -4.71
N LYS A 180 -11.12 -10.47 -5.57
CA LYS A 180 -11.57 -11.84 -5.79
C LYS A 180 -10.51 -12.81 -5.30
N THR A 181 -10.93 -14.00 -4.93
CA THR A 181 -10.03 -15.07 -4.51
C THR A 181 -9.90 -16.12 -5.62
N VAL A 182 -8.67 -16.47 -5.96
CA VAL A 182 -8.35 -17.52 -6.94
C VAL A 182 -7.65 -18.66 -6.22
N ALA A 183 -8.14 -19.89 -6.38
CA ALA A 183 -7.50 -21.07 -5.83
C ALA A 183 -6.39 -21.58 -6.75
N ILE A 184 -5.19 -21.75 -6.23
CA ILE A 184 -4.05 -22.36 -6.91
C ILE A 184 -3.69 -23.70 -6.26
N LYS A 185 -3.12 -24.62 -7.04
CA LYS A 185 -2.52 -25.85 -6.50
C LYS A 185 -1.24 -25.50 -5.75
N SER A 186 -1.05 -26.08 -4.58
CA SER A 186 0.14 -25.92 -3.74
C SER A 186 0.62 -27.30 -3.25
N PRO A 187 1.86 -27.39 -2.73
CA PRO A 187 2.35 -28.62 -2.10
C PRO A 187 1.44 -29.12 -0.95
N ASN A 188 0.75 -28.21 -0.26
CA ASN A 188 -0.12 -28.50 0.87
C ASN A 188 -1.61 -28.47 0.51
N GLY A 189 -1.97 -28.69 -0.77
CA GLY A 189 -3.35 -28.72 -1.24
C GLY A 189 -3.73 -27.52 -2.10
N ARG A 190 -4.85 -26.84 -1.80
CA ARG A 190 -5.28 -25.63 -2.52
C ARG A 190 -4.95 -24.38 -1.68
N LYS A 191 -4.21 -23.43 -2.25
CA LYS A 191 -3.97 -22.10 -1.65
C LYS A 191 -4.88 -21.08 -2.30
N SER A 192 -5.55 -20.27 -1.48
CA SER A 192 -6.35 -19.14 -1.93
C SER A 192 -5.47 -17.91 -2.10
N VAL A 193 -5.53 -17.26 -3.26
CA VAL A 193 -4.77 -16.04 -3.58
C VAL A 193 -5.74 -14.91 -3.84
N GLU A 194 -5.54 -13.80 -3.14
CA GLU A 194 -6.31 -12.58 -3.38
C GLU A 194 -5.80 -11.84 -4.62
N VAL A 195 -6.75 -11.46 -5.47
CA VAL A 195 -6.52 -10.78 -6.74
C VAL A 195 -7.38 -9.53 -6.76
N VAL A 196 -6.74 -8.38 -6.98
CA VAL A 196 -7.45 -7.12 -7.19
C VAL A 196 -8.30 -7.24 -8.45
N GLU A 197 -9.59 -6.95 -8.37
CA GLU A 197 -10.50 -6.99 -9.51
C GLU A 197 -10.77 -5.57 -10.03
N LYS A 198 -11.04 -4.63 -9.12
CA LYS A 198 -11.36 -3.24 -9.45
C LYS A 198 -10.61 -2.29 -8.54
N CYS A 199 -10.17 -1.16 -9.08
CA CYS A 199 -9.55 -0.07 -8.34
C CYS A 199 -10.40 1.20 -8.45
N GLY A 200 -10.23 2.10 -7.49
CA GLY A 200 -10.83 3.43 -7.53
C GLY A 200 -10.27 4.34 -6.44
N CYS A 201 -10.69 5.60 -6.46
CA CYS A 201 -10.29 6.57 -5.46
C CYS A 201 -11.11 6.39 -4.19
N ALA A 202 -10.44 6.09 -3.08
CA ALA A 202 -11.07 5.88 -1.80
C ALA A 202 -10.44 6.75 -0.70
N HIS A 203 -11.25 7.05 0.31
CA HIS A 203 -10.82 7.73 1.52
C HIS A 203 -9.95 6.82 2.41
N SER A 204 -9.54 7.33 3.58
CA SER A 204 -8.73 6.61 4.55
C SER A 204 -9.36 5.27 4.96
N CYS A 205 -10.65 5.27 5.30
CA CYS A 205 -11.45 4.08 5.60
C CYS A 205 -12.52 3.89 4.53
N TYR A 206 -12.61 2.69 3.96
CA TYR A 206 -13.50 2.42 2.84
C TYR A 206 -13.92 0.96 2.79
N ARG A 207 -15.01 0.70 2.07
CA ARG A 207 -15.53 -0.64 1.81
C ARG A 207 -14.86 -1.25 0.58
N ILE A 208 -14.39 -2.48 0.72
CA ILE A 208 -13.95 -3.34 -0.39
C ILE A 208 -15.03 -4.39 -0.63
N SER A 209 -15.41 -4.60 -1.89
CA SER A 209 -16.28 -5.71 -2.29
C SER A 209 -15.59 -7.05 -2.05
N TYR A 210 -16.27 -7.91 -1.29
CA TYR A 210 -15.81 -9.25 -0.93
C TYR A 210 -16.97 -10.23 -1.06
N LYS A 211 -16.88 -11.09 -2.07
CA LYS A 211 -17.94 -12.05 -2.43
C LYS A 211 -17.72 -13.39 -1.74
N LYS A 212 -18.75 -13.91 -1.11
CA LYS A 212 -18.79 -15.26 -0.52
C LYS A 212 -19.94 -16.07 -1.11
N ALA A 213 -19.68 -17.33 -1.39
CA ALA A 213 -20.68 -18.27 -1.90
C ALA A 213 -21.33 -19.02 -0.73
N TYR A 214 -22.65 -19.18 -0.81
CA TYR A 214 -23.48 -19.90 0.14
C TYR A 214 -24.33 -20.94 -0.59
N GLN A 215 -24.46 -22.14 -0.04
CA GLN A 215 -25.41 -23.13 -0.55
C GLN A 215 -26.78 -22.90 0.11
N VAL A 216 -27.76 -22.50 -0.70
CA VAL A 216 -29.11 -22.18 -0.23
C VAL A 216 -30.11 -23.22 -0.73
N LEU A 217 -31.13 -23.49 0.06
CA LEU A 217 -32.25 -24.35 -0.30
C LEU A 217 -33.18 -23.63 -1.26
N THR A 218 -33.48 -24.29 -2.37
CA THR A 218 -34.41 -23.77 -3.37
C THR A 218 -35.82 -24.24 -3.04
N LYS A 219 -36.79 -23.33 -3.02
CA LYS A 219 -38.22 -23.68 -2.85
C LYS A 219 -38.88 -24.24 -4.13
N LYS A 220 -38.11 -24.59 -5.16
CA LYS A 220 -38.64 -25.09 -6.43
C LYS A 220 -38.90 -26.60 -6.33
N GLN A 221 -40.17 -26.95 -6.12
CA GLN A 221 -40.83 -28.27 -6.25
C GLN A 221 -40.16 -29.52 -5.65
N LYS A 222 -40.82 -30.11 -4.65
CA LYS A 222 -40.78 -31.51 -4.14
C LYS A 222 -39.42 -32.21 -3.89
N SER A 223 -38.28 -31.58 -4.14
CA SER A 223 -36.95 -32.07 -3.78
C SER A 223 -36.13 -30.97 -3.09
N ASN A 224 -35.27 -31.36 -2.15
CA ASN A 224 -34.36 -30.46 -1.43
C ASN A 224 -33.19 -30.03 -2.33
N ALA A 225 -33.47 -29.33 -3.43
CA ALA A 225 -32.46 -28.87 -4.36
C ALA A 225 -31.68 -27.67 -3.78
N THR A 226 -30.36 -27.73 -3.83
CA THR A 226 -29.48 -26.63 -3.40
C THR A 226 -29.04 -25.78 -4.59
N GLU A 227 -29.05 -24.46 -4.40
CA GLU A 227 -28.52 -23.47 -5.33
C GLU A 227 -27.33 -22.76 -4.67
N THR A 228 -26.31 -22.40 -5.46
CA THR A 228 -25.19 -21.61 -4.94
C THR A 228 -25.48 -20.12 -5.12
N LYS A 229 -25.70 -19.41 -4.02
CA LYS A 229 -25.92 -17.96 -4.00
C LYS A 229 -24.64 -17.23 -3.63
N VAL A 230 -24.16 -16.36 -4.51
CA VAL A 230 -22.98 -15.52 -4.24
C VAL A 230 -23.43 -14.16 -3.72
N ILE A 231 -22.91 -13.76 -2.56
CA ILE A 231 -23.28 -12.51 -1.88
C ILE A 231 -22.02 -11.68 -1.67
N ASP A 232 -22.06 -10.40 -2.07
CA ASP A 232 -21.04 -9.43 -1.70
C ASP A 232 -21.29 -8.95 -0.27
N ILE A 233 -20.54 -9.51 0.68
CA ILE A 233 -20.58 -9.15 2.09
C ILE A 233 -19.85 -7.83 2.32
N GLY A 234 -18.78 -7.60 1.57
CA GLY A 234 -17.87 -6.49 1.77
C GLY A 234 -16.96 -6.66 2.99
N THR A 235 -15.88 -5.88 3.02
CA THR A 235 -14.99 -5.74 4.16
C THR A 235 -14.54 -4.29 4.29
N CYS A 236 -14.28 -3.83 5.51
CA CYS A 236 -13.73 -2.49 5.73
C CYS A 236 -12.21 -2.56 5.71
N SER A 237 -11.59 -1.68 4.93
CA SER A 237 -10.14 -1.57 4.81
C SER A 237 -9.69 -0.15 5.05
N SER A 238 -8.52 -0.02 5.65
CA SER A 238 -7.91 1.25 6.00
C SER A 238 -6.63 1.44 5.21
N SER A 239 -6.56 2.50 4.41
CA SER A 239 -5.33 2.91 3.71
C SER A 239 -4.40 3.77 4.57
N SER A 240 -4.91 4.31 5.68
CA SER A 240 -4.15 5.05 6.69
C SER A 240 -4.75 4.81 8.07
N VAL A 241 -4.01 5.14 9.13
CA VAL A 241 -4.56 5.11 10.50
C VAL A 241 -5.68 6.15 10.60
N CYS A 242 -6.84 5.74 11.13
CA CYS A 242 -7.92 6.68 11.43
C CYS A 242 -7.44 7.63 12.54
N THR A 243 -7.37 8.92 12.25
CA THR A 243 -6.90 9.93 13.20
C THR A 243 -7.95 10.20 14.27
N GLY A 244 -7.50 10.34 15.52
CA GLY A 244 -8.34 10.70 16.67
C GLY A 244 -8.60 9.55 17.63
N HIS A 245 -9.16 9.90 18.78
CA HIS A 245 -9.56 8.95 19.82
C HIS A 245 -11.06 8.98 20.01
N VAL A 246 -11.64 7.80 20.23
CA VAL A 246 -13.01 7.70 20.73
C VAL A 246 -12.93 7.91 22.23
N GLN A 247 -13.58 8.95 22.74
CA GLN A 247 -13.72 9.14 24.18
C GLN A 247 -14.44 7.91 24.75
N GLY A 248 -13.91 7.37 25.84
CA GLY A 248 -14.57 6.25 26.50
C GLY A 248 -15.94 6.64 27.03
N LYS A 249 -16.83 5.65 27.13
CA LYS A 249 -18.17 5.85 27.64
C LYS A 249 -18.09 6.34 29.09
N CYS A 250 -18.89 7.34 29.43
CA CYS A 250 -19.03 7.75 30.82
C CYS A 250 -19.71 6.65 31.62
N LEU A 251 -19.03 6.16 32.64
CA LEU A 251 -19.55 5.18 33.59
C LEU A 251 -20.28 5.85 34.74
N TYR A 252 -19.87 7.05 35.14
CA TYR A 252 -20.46 7.76 36.27
C TYR A 252 -20.62 9.26 36.02
N TRP A 253 -21.88 9.72 36.15
CA TRP A 253 -22.28 11.11 36.02
C TRP A 253 -22.63 11.69 37.39
N ALA A 254 -21.97 12.76 37.80
CA ALA A 254 -22.30 13.50 39.02
C ALA A 254 -22.98 14.83 38.67
N LYS A 255 -23.87 15.29 39.54
CA LYS A 255 -24.33 16.68 39.49
C LYS A 255 -23.25 17.56 40.11
N PRO A 256 -22.85 18.67 39.47
CA PRO A 256 -21.94 19.60 40.11
C PRO A 256 -22.60 20.11 41.40
N VAL A 257 -21.90 19.97 42.53
CA VAL A 257 -22.30 20.59 43.79
C VAL A 257 -21.95 22.07 43.64
N VAL A 258 -22.97 22.91 43.46
CA VAL A 258 -22.79 24.36 43.49
C VAL A 258 -22.57 24.75 44.95
N THR A 259 -21.31 24.87 45.36
CA THR A 259 -20.99 25.45 46.68
C THR A 259 -21.26 26.95 46.57
N SER A 260 -22.42 27.37 47.06
CA SER A 260 -22.81 28.78 47.12
C SER A 260 -21.96 29.51 48.16
N GLN A 261 -20.77 29.94 47.79
CA GLN A 261 -19.98 30.91 48.56
C GLN A 261 -18.96 31.61 47.66
N GLN A 262 -19.46 32.40 46.71
CA GLN A 262 -18.86 33.69 46.34
C GLN A 262 -19.81 34.47 45.43
N THR A 263 -20.27 35.59 45.96
CA THR A 263 -21.01 36.64 45.28
C THR A 263 -20.18 37.22 44.12
N SER A 264 -20.60 36.98 42.88
CA SER A 264 -20.36 37.93 41.78
C SER A 264 -21.56 37.92 40.83
N PRO A 265 -22.00 39.07 40.30
CA PRO A 265 -23.23 39.17 39.54
C PRO A 265 -22.94 39.06 38.04
N PHE A 266 -22.89 37.84 37.51
CA PHE A 266 -23.09 37.63 36.07
C PHE A 266 -23.95 36.39 35.85
N SER A 267 -25.13 36.63 35.29
CA SER A 267 -26.14 35.63 34.93
C SER A 267 -25.56 34.59 33.97
N VAL A 268 -25.44 33.34 34.42
CA VAL A 268 -25.25 32.19 33.53
C VAL A 268 -26.40 31.22 33.76
N SER A 269 -27.18 31.07 32.70
CA SER A 269 -28.37 30.24 32.57
C SER A 269 -28.21 28.84 33.17
N SER A 270 -29.19 28.46 33.99
CA SER A 270 -29.35 27.14 34.55
C SER A 270 -29.48 26.07 33.46
N SER A 271 -28.39 25.38 33.17
CA SER A 271 -28.42 24.04 32.62
C SER A 271 -27.72 23.17 33.64
N SER A 272 -28.44 22.27 34.31
CA SER A 272 -27.89 21.29 35.24
C SER A 272 -27.09 20.25 34.46
N GLU A 273 -25.95 20.66 33.92
CA GLU A 273 -25.10 19.82 33.09
C GLU A 273 -24.34 18.85 34.00
N LYS A 274 -24.71 17.57 33.93
CA LYS A 274 -24.05 16.51 34.70
C LYS A 274 -22.60 16.40 34.22
N VAL A 275 -21.64 16.35 35.14
CA VAL A 275 -20.23 16.18 34.84
C VAL A 275 -19.87 14.69 34.92
N CYS A 276 -19.19 14.17 33.90
CA CYS A 276 -18.71 12.79 33.90
C CYS A 276 -17.42 12.66 34.73
N LEU A 277 -17.44 11.90 35.82
CA LEU A 277 -16.26 11.71 36.68
C LEU A 277 -15.44 10.46 36.33
N LEU A 278 -16.10 9.42 35.78
CA LEU A 278 -15.43 8.17 35.42
C LEU A 278 -15.73 7.82 33.96
N ARG A 279 -14.68 7.66 33.15
CA ARG A 279 -14.79 7.23 31.75
C ARG A 279 -14.06 5.91 31.57
N THR A 280 -14.56 5.06 30.67
CA THR A 280 -13.75 3.95 30.18
C THR A 280 -12.50 4.48 29.48
N LYS A 281 -11.44 3.68 29.38
CA LYS A 281 -10.26 4.06 28.62
C LYS A 281 -10.67 4.29 27.15
N GLY A 282 -10.33 5.46 26.61
CA GLY A 282 -10.54 5.76 25.20
C GLY A 282 -9.77 4.79 24.32
N ARG A 283 -10.30 4.49 23.14
CA ARG A 283 -9.63 3.64 22.13
C ARG A 283 -9.21 4.48 20.92
N PRO A 284 -8.10 4.15 20.25
CA PRO A 284 -7.77 4.76 18.96
C PRO A 284 -8.89 4.46 17.97
N ARG A 285 -9.18 5.41 17.06
CA ARG A 285 -10.15 5.16 16.01
C ARG A 285 -9.65 4.08 15.06
N GLY A 286 -10.56 3.22 14.64
CA GLY A 286 -10.35 2.17 13.65
C GLY A 286 -11.31 2.32 12.48
N CYS A 287 -11.05 1.58 11.40
CA CYS A 287 -11.96 1.51 10.27
C CYS A 287 -13.00 0.41 10.53
N TYR A 288 -14.25 0.81 10.74
CA TYR A 288 -15.35 -0.09 11.10
C TYR A 288 -16.54 0.06 10.15
N ALA A 289 -17.39 -0.97 10.11
CA ALA A 289 -18.65 -0.89 9.39
C ALA A 289 -19.58 0.14 10.05
N GLU A 290 -20.04 1.11 9.27
CA GLU A 290 -20.94 2.16 9.72
C GLU A 290 -22.40 1.75 9.49
N LYS A 291 -22.70 1.31 8.26
CA LYS A 291 -24.01 0.81 7.87
C LYS A 291 -23.89 -0.65 7.46
N THR A 292 -24.75 -1.47 8.04
CA THR A 292 -24.87 -2.89 7.72
C THR A 292 -26.33 -3.26 7.52
N ARG A 293 -26.57 -4.29 6.71
CA ARG A 293 -27.89 -4.90 6.51
C ARG A 293 -27.79 -6.40 6.69
N VAL A 294 -28.86 -7.04 7.11
CA VAL A 294 -28.89 -8.49 7.33
C VAL A 294 -29.72 -9.16 6.24
N ILE A 295 -29.15 -10.17 5.61
CA ILE A 295 -29.81 -11.04 4.63
C ILE A 295 -30.05 -12.39 5.29
N THR A 296 -31.28 -12.87 5.29
CA THR A 296 -31.62 -14.20 5.79
C THR A 296 -31.54 -15.21 4.64
N LEU A 297 -30.81 -16.30 4.85
CA LEU A 297 -30.66 -17.42 3.93
C LEU A 297 -31.20 -18.69 4.56
N ASN A 298 -31.84 -19.52 3.75
CA ASN A 298 -32.19 -20.88 4.15
C ASN A 298 -31.13 -21.81 3.60
N THR A 299 -30.33 -22.41 4.48
CA THR A 299 -29.27 -23.36 4.10
C THR A 299 -29.61 -24.76 4.60
N LEU A 300 -28.91 -25.77 4.09
CA LEU A 300 -29.06 -27.15 4.57
C LEU A 300 -28.63 -27.33 6.03
N GLN A 301 -27.62 -26.59 6.47
CA GLN A 301 -27.03 -26.71 7.81
C GLN A 301 -27.78 -25.87 8.84
N GLU A 302 -28.27 -24.70 8.44
CA GLU A 302 -28.91 -23.75 9.34
C GLU A 302 -30.10 -23.07 8.64
N PRO A 303 -31.35 -23.35 9.07
CA PRO A 303 -32.51 -22.60 8.61
C PRO A 303 -32.46 -21.18 9.18
N ASN A 304 -32.81 -20.18 8.37
CA ASN A 304 -32.73 -18.76 8.74
C ASN A 304 -31.33 -18.24 9.10
N MET A 305 -30.27 -18.77 8.47
CA MET A 305 -28.91 -18.25 8.58
C MET A 305 -28.88 -16.74 8.26
N LYS A 306 -28.43 -15.92 9.21
CA LYS A 306 -28.32 -14.46 9.04
C LYS A 306 -26.92 -14.10 8.53
N VAL A 307 -26.87 -13.43 7.39
CA VAL A 307 -25.64 -12.92 6.78
C VAL A 307 -25.64 -11.39 6.85
N THR A 308 -24.70 -10.84 7.62
CA THR A 308 -24.50 -9.38 7.69
C THR A 308 -23.70 -8.90 6.50
N VAL A 309 -24.25 -7.97 5.73
CA VAL A 309 -23.59 -7.28 4.61
C VAL A 309 -23.23 -5.87 5.06
N ILE A 310 -21.99 -5.47 4.81
CA ILE A 310 -21.50 -4.11 5.05
C ILE A 310 -21.88 -3.25 3.86
N ASP A 311 -22.50 -2.09 4.08
CA ASP A 311 -22.87 -1.12 3.04
C ASP A 311 -21.90 0.07 3.03
N SER A 312 -21.45 0.56 4.20
CA SER A 312 -20.46 1.63 4.33
C SER A 312 -19.50 1.41 5.50
N CYS A 313 -18.33 2.07 5.44
CA CYS A 313 -17.30 2.03 6.47
C CYS A 313 -16.95 3.45 6.92
N THR A 314 -16.62 3.62 8.19
CA THR A 314 -16.23 4.90 8.79
C THR A 314 -15.10 4.74 9.80
N CYS A 315 -14.44 5.85 10.11
CA CYS A 315 -13.43 5.92 11.16
C CYS A 315 -14.10 6.20 12.53
N SER A 316 -14.26 5.17 13.37
CA SER A 316 -14.94 5.25 14.69
C SER A 316 -14.25 4.41 15.78
#